data_AF-A0A7Y5G1G7-F1
#
_entry.id   AF-A0A7Y5G1G7-F1
#
_cell.length_a   1.000
_cell.length_b   1.000
_cell.length_c   1.000
_cell.angle_alpha   90.00
_cell.angle_beta   90.00
_cell.angle_gamma   90.00
#
_symmetry.space_group_name_H-M   'P 1'
#
loop_
_entity.id
_entity.type
_entity.pdbx_description
1 polymer ?
#
loop_
_entity_poly.entity_id
_entity_poly.type
_entity_poly.pdbx_seq_one_letter_code
_entity_poly.pdbx_strand_id
1 'polypeptide(L)'
;IGAPGYDAEATVSPDGRYVVFTSMRSGDLELWRYDLQTGEYLQLTSELGYDGGAFFSRDSKQLVWRASRPTTEEEQASYKDLLAKGFVEPKELNVFVADAEGKNVRQVTNLPGANWAPFFHPDGKRVLFCSNHHSLDKGGRNFDIFMINIDGTGLRQITHTETFDAFPMFSYDGKQLVFCSNRNAQRTPTRDTNVFVADWVETPARMDSSFISWK
;
A
#
# COMPACT_ATOMS: atom_id res chain seq x y z
N ILE A 1 10.43 -16.23 10.18
CA ILE A 1 10.83 -15.45 8.98
C ILE A 1 12.18 -15.98 8.54
N GLY A 2 12.40 -16.23 7.25
CA GLY A 2 13.61 -16.85 6.70
C GLY A 2 13.39 -18.27 6.16
N ALA A 3 12.18 -18.59 5.69
CA ALA A 3 11.99 -19.81 4.90
C ALA A 3 12.72 -19.68 3.55
N PRO A 4 13.10 -20.80 2.89
CA PRO A 4 13.57 -20.76 1.51
C PRO A 4 12.54 -20.08 0.60
N GLY A 5 13.00 -19.15 -0.25
CA GLY A 5 12.14 -18.35 -1.12
C GLY A 5 11.96 -16.92 -0.63
N TYR A 6 10.94 -16.24 -1.14
CA TYR A 6 10.65 -14.86 -0.79
C TYR A 6 9.95 -14.78 0.58
N ASP A 7 10.57 -14.09 1.53
CA ASP A 7 10.01 -13.66 2.81
C ASP A 7 10.38 -12.17 2.96
N ALA A 8 9.44 -11.26 2.76
CA ALA A 8 9.74 -9.83 2.76
C ALA A 8 8.55 -8.96 3.18
N GLU A 9 8.75 -7.63 3.13
CA GLU A 9 7.70 -6.62 3.36
C GLU A 9 7.07 -6.69 4.76
N ALA A 10 7.87 -7.10 5.75
CA ALA A 10 7.40 -7.32 7.10
C ALA A 10 7.04 -6.01 7.83
N THR A 11 5.90 -5.99 8.52
CA THR A 11 5.50 -4.92 9.44
C THR A 11 5.01 -5.50 10.76
N VAL A 12 5.19 -4.75 11.86
CA VAL A 12 4.82 -5.17 13.22
C VAL A 12 3.50 -4.52 13.61
N SER A 13 2.63 -5.26 14.29
CA SER A 13 1.39 -4.70 14.84
C SER A 13 1.67 -3.66 15.93
N PRO A 14 0.87 -2.58 16.06
CA PRO A 14 1.11 -1.54 17.06
C PRO A 14 1.17 -2.02 18.52
N ASP A 15 0.48 -3.11 18.87
CA ASP A 15 0.53 -3.76 20.17
C ASP A 15 1.76 -4.68 20.36
N GLY A 16 2.61 -4.80 19.34
CA GLY A 16 3.85 -5.58 19.38
C GLY A 16 3.66 -7.09 19.38
N ARG A 17 2.44 -7.58 19.12
CA ARG A 17 2.12 -9.01 19.19
C ARG A 17 2.42 -9.77 17.90
N TYR A 18 2.20 -9.14 16.74
CA TYR A 18 2.24 -9.82 15.46
C TYR A 18 3.23 -9.19 14.50
N VAL A 19 3.78 -10.01 13.61
CA VAL A 19 4.46 -9.57 12.39
C VAL A 19 3.64 -10.05 11.20
N VAL A 20 3.23 -9.16 10.31
CA VAL A 20 2.67 -9.53 9.00
C VAL A 20 3.77 -9.39 7.94
N PHE A 21 3.83 -10.30 6.98
CA PHE A 21 4.84 -10.30 5.92
C PHE A 21 4.35 -11.11 4.72
N THR A 22 4.95 -10.87 3.55
CA THR A 22 4.67 -11.65 2.33
C THR A 22 5.60 -12.85 2.26
N SER A 23 5.06 -14.03 1.93
CA SER A 23 5.82 -15.27 1.84
C SER A 23 5.36 -16.16 0.69
N MET A 24 6.33 -16.78 0.01
CA MET A 24 6.09 -17.80 -1.01
C MET A 24 5.88 -19.23 -0.45
N ARG A 25 5.83 -19.41 0.87
CA ARG A 25 5.88 -20.75 1.49
C ARG A 25 4.70 -21.67 1.14
N SER A 26 3.57 -21.12 0.72
CA SER A 26 2.39 -21.87 0.24
C SER A 26 2.41 -22.14 -1.27
N GLY A 27 3.47 -21.71 -1.97
CA GLY A 27 3.59 -21.81 -3.43
C GLY A 27 3.13 -20.56 -4.19
N ASP A 28 2.66 -19.53 -3.49
CA ASP A 28 2.31 -18.22 -4.06
C ASP A 28 2.70 -17.08 -3.10
N LEU A 29 2.74 -15.83 -3.55
CA LEU A 29 3.07 -14.66 -2.73
C LEU A 29 1.89 -14.23 -1.85
N GLU A 30 1.75 -14.92 -0.72
CA GLU A 30 0.65 -14.74 0.22
C GLU A 30 1.07 -13.90 1.44
N LEU A 31 0.11 -13.28 2.12
CA LEU A 31 0.32 -12.71 3.44
C LEU A 31 0.30 -13.79 4.53
N TRP A 32 1.27 -13.66 5.42
CA TRP A 32 1.41 -14.49 6.62
C TRP A 32 1.53 -13.61 7.84
N ARG A 33 0.94 -14.05 8.95
CA ARG A 33 1.11 -13.48 10.28
C ARG A 33 1.95 -14.42 11.13
N TYR A 34 2.90 -13.87 11.86
CA TYR A 34 3.66 -14.54 12.90
C TYR A 34 3.29 -13.96 14.26
N ASP A 35 2.88 -14.79 15.21
CA ASP A 35 2.66 -14.38 16.60
C ASP A 35 4.00 -14.42 17.35
N LEU A 36 4.47 -13.26 17.81
CA LEU A 36 5.75 -13.09 18.50
C LEU A 36 5.75 -13.71 19.90
N GLN A 37 4.57 -13.95 20.47
CA GLN A 37 4.41 -14.55 21.79
C GLN A 37 4.37 -16.08 21.72
N THR A 38 3.61 -16.64 20.78
CA THR A 38 3.42 -18.10 20.67
C THR A 38 4.38 -18.76 19.69
N GLY A 39 4.94 -18.00 18.74
CA GLY A 39 5.74 -18.51 17.65
C GLY A 39 4.92 -19.18 16.54
N GLU A 40 3.60 -18.99 16.53
CA GLU A 40 2.70 -19.59 15.55
C GLU A 40 2.61 -18.75 14.27
N TYR A 41 2.40 -19.44 13.14
CA TYR A 41 2.15 -18.82 11.85
C TYR A 41 0.69 -19.00 11.44
N LEU A 42 0.12 -17.96 10.83
CA LEU A 42 -1.20 -17.98 10.22
C LEU A 42 -1.09 -17.48 8.78
N GLN A 43 -1.55 -18.27 7.81
CA GLN A 43 -1.74 -17.81 6.43
C GLN A 43 -3.00 -16.95 6.37
N LEU A 44 -2.89 -15.73 5.84
CA LEU A 44 -3.97 -14.74 5.81
C LEU A 44 -4.68 -14.69 4.45
N THR A 45 -3.95 -14.97 3.37
CA THR A 45 -4.47 -14.95 2.00
C THR A 45 -4.16 -16.28 1.30
N SER A 46 -4.98 -16.63 0.30
CA SER A 46 -4.81 -17.86 -0.49
C SER A 46 -5.34 -17.70 -1.92
N GLU A 47 -5.54 -16.47 -2.38
CA GLU A 47 -6.12 -16.19 -3.69
C GLU A 47 -4.99 -15.90 -4.66
N LEU A 48 -4.93 -16.66 -5.77
CA LEU A 48 -3.86 -16.60 -6.75
C LEU A 48 -3.49 -15.15 -7.10
N GLY A 49 -2.22 -14.81 -6.92
CA GLY A 49 -1.70 -13.49 -7.23
C GLY A 49 -0.69 -13.00 -6.21
N TYR A 50 -0.31 -11.74 -6.35
CA TYR A 50 0.66 -11.11 -5.48
C TYR A 50 -0.03 -10.33 -4.37
N ASP A 51 0.14 -10.75 -3.10
CA ASP A 51 -0.24 -9.98 -1.92
C ASP A 51 1.00 -9.41 -1.21
N GLY A 52 1.10 -8.08 -1.14
CA GLY A 52 2.32 -7.38 -0.73
C GLY A 52 2.11 -6.21 0.22
N GLY A 53 3.11 -5.94 1.05
CA GLY A 53 3.26 -4.69 1.83
C GLY A 53 2.08 -4.36 2.71
N ALA A 54 1.74 -5.30 3.59
CA ALA A 54 0.64 -5.16 4.52
C ALA A 54 1.01 -4.30 5.73
N PHE A 55 0.06 -3.51 6.22
CA PHE A 55 0.16 -2.73 7.45
C PHE A 55 -1.04 -3.02 8.37
N PHE A 56 -0.80 -3.03 9.67
CA PHE A 56 -1.86 -3.11 10.68
C PHE A 56 -2.56 -1.77 10.87
N SER A 57 -3.85 -1.80 11.21
CA SER A 57 -4.55 -0.66 11.80
C SER A 57 -3.97 -0.33 13.17
N ARG A 58 -4.20 0.91 13.64
CA ARG A 58 -3.67 1.41 14.92
C ARG A 58 -4.04 0.57 16.13
N ASP A 59 -5.21 -0.07 16.10
CA ASP A 59 -5.71 -0.95 17.15
C ASP A 59 -5.31 -2.42 16.96
N SER A 60 -4.43 -2.71 15.99
CA SER A 60 -3.96 -4.05 15.60
C SER A 60 -5.05 -5.00 15.08
N LYS A 61 -6.28 -4.54 14.80
CA LYS A 61 -7.42 -5.42 14.46
C LYS A 61 -7.64 -5.64 12.98
N GLN A 62 -7.12 -4.78 12.12
CA GLN A 62 -7.29 -4.86 10.67
C GLN A 62 -5.93 -4.83 9.98
N LEU A 63 -5.91 -5.33 8.75
CA LEU A 63 -4.80 -5.24 7.81
C LEU A 63 -5.24 -4.47 6.57
N VAL A 64 -4.30 -3.73 5.98
CA VAL A 64 -4.42 -3.14 4.65
C VAL A 64 -3.20 -3.55 3.84
N TRP A 65 -3.39 -3.90 2.57
CA TRP A 65 -2.29 -4.31 1.70
C TRP A 65 -2.61 -4.01 0.23
N ARG A 66 -1.61 -4.16 -0.65
CA ARG A 66 -1.82 -4.14 -2.10
C ARG A 66 -1.87 -5.56 -2.64
N ALA A 67 -2.74 -5.81 -3.61
CA ALA A 67 -2.75 -7.07 -4.34
C ALA A 67 -2.89 -6.88 -5.85
N SER A 68 -2.33 -7.82 -6.61
CA SER A 68 -2.54 -7.98 -8.05
C SER A 68 -3.12 -9.37 -8.30
N ARG A 69 -4.31 -9.41 -8.92
CA ARG A 69 -5.04 -10.64 -9.22
C ARG A 69 -5.06 -10.89 -10.73
N PRO A 70 -4.39 -11.95 -11.25
CA PRO A 70 -4.57 -12.37 -12.63
C PRO A 70 -5.96 -12.99 -12.83
N THR A 71 -6.77 -12.41 -13.72
CA THR A 71 -8.19 -12.79 -13.85
C THR A 71 -8.48 -13.72 -15.01
N THR A 72 -7.71 -13.62 -16.10
CA THR A 72 -7.87 -14.49 -17.28
C THR A 72 -6.93 -15.69 -17.23
N GLU A 73 -7.26 -16.76 -17.97
CA GLU A 73 -6.40 -17.95 -18.05
C GLU A 73 -4.98 -17.61 -18.56
N GLU A 74 -4.87 -16.70 -19.53
CA GLU A 74 -3.60 -16.22 -20.06
C GLU A 74 -2.79 -15.48 -18.99
N GLU A 75 -3.43 -14.62 -18.20
CA GLU A 75 -2.80 -13.90 -17.10
C GLU A 75 -2.32 -14.85 -16.00
N GLN A 76 -3.14 -15.84 -15.66
CA GLN A 76 -2.78 -16.84 -14.65
C GLN A 76 -1.63 -17.72 -15.12
N ALA A 77 -1.61 -18.10 -16.40
CA ALA A 77 -0.52 -18.87 -16.98
C ALA A 77 0.80 -18.07 -16.99
N SER A 78 0.74 -16.82 -17.44
CA SER A 78 1.90 -15.91 -17.44
C SER A 78 2.42 -15.65 -16.03
N TYR A 79 1.52 -15.38 -15.06
CA TYR A 79 1.88 -15.20 -13.66
C TYR A 79 2.60 -16.41 -13.08
N LYS A 80 2.07 -17.62 -13.28
CA LYS A 80 2.67 -18.87 -12.78
C LYS A 80 4.02 -19.16 -13.43
N ASP A 81 4.18 -18.89 -14.72
CA ASP A 81 5.46 -19.06 -15.43
C ASP A 81 6.54 -18.10 -14.90
N LEU A 82 6.18 -16.83 -14.65
CA LEU A 82 7.09 -15.86 -14.02
C LEU A 82 7.45 -16.27 -12.59
N LEU A 83 6.44 -16.65 -11.79
CA LEU A 83 6.65 -17.06 -10.40
C LEU A 83 7.58 -18.27 -10.29
N ALA A 84 7.44 -19.26 -11.17
CA ALA A 84 8.32 -20.42 -11.24
C ALA A 84 9.79 -20.06 -11.56
N LYS A 85 10.01 -18.89 -12.18
CA LYS A 85 11.34 -18.32 -12.47
C LYS A 85 11.82 -17.33 -11.40
N GLY A 86 11.04 -17.12 -10.34
CA GLY A 86 11.34 -16.18 -9.26
C GLY A 86 11.02 -14.71 -9.60
N PHE A 87 10.17 -14.47 -10.60
CA PHE A 87 9.75 -13.14 -11.02
C PHE A 87 8.26 -12.92 -10.77
N VAL A 88 7.87 -11.66 -10.63
CA VAL A 88 6.48 -11.22 -10.72
C VAL A 88 6.38 -9.96 -11.55
N GLU A 89 5.31 -9.86 -12.33
CA GLU A 89 4.94 -8.67 -13.07
C GLU A 89 3.49 -8.32 -12.72
N PRO A 90 3.26 -7.58 -11.62
CA PRO A 90 1.92 -7.12 -11.28
C PRO A 90 1.40 -6.20 -12.39
N LYS A 91 0.20 -6.49 -12.92
CA LYS A 91 -0.43 -5.64 -13.93
C LYS A 91 -1.18 -4.48 -13.29
N GLU A 92 -2.30 -4.82 -12.65
CA GLU A 92 -3.16 -3.90 -11.92
C GLU A 92 -2.95 -4.13 -10.42
N LEU A 93 -2.70 -3.06 -9.67
CA LEU A 93 -2.59 -3.15 -8.21
C LEU A 93 -3.81 -2.49 -7.59
N ASN A 94 -4.42 -3.18 -6.64
CA ASN A 94 -5.55 -2.68 -5.87
C ASN A 94 -5.27 -2.80 -4.38
N VAL A 95 -5.90 -1.93 -3.60
CA VAL A 95 -5.84 -1.94 -2.14
C VAL A 95 -6.93 -2.84 -1.59
N PHE A 96 -6.57 -3.69 -0.64
CA PHE A 96 -7.46 -4.59 0.06
C PHE A 96 -7.35 -4.36 1.56
N VAL A 97 -8.40 -4.72 2.30
CA VAL A 97 -8.38 -4.77 3.76
C VAL A 97 -9.09 -6.03 4.27
N ALA A 98 -8.76 -6.43 5.49
CA ALA A 98 -9.33 -7.57 6.20
C ALA A 98 -9.15 -7.38 7.71
N ASP A 99 -9.77 -8.25 8.48
CA ASP A 99 -9.42 -8.41 9.89
C ASP A 99 -8.00 -8.99 10.02
N ALA A 100 -7.34 -8.77 11.15
CA ALA A 100 -5.99 -9.27 11.41
C ALA A 100 -5.89 -10.81 11.42
N GLU A 101 -7.03 -11.51 11.48
CA GLU A 101 -7.17 -12.96 11.37
C GLU A 101 -7.34 -13.44 9.92
N GLY A 102 -7.29 -12.55 8.91
CA GLY A 102 -7.47 -12.90 7.50
C GLY A 102 -8.93 -13.08 7.08
N LYS A 103 -9.88 -12.65 7.92
CA LYS A 103 -11.33 -12.73 7.65
C LYS A 103 -11.85 -11.42 7.05
N ASN A 104 -13.03 -11.48 6.45
CA ASN A 104 -13.73 -10.30 5.92
C ASN A 104 -12.89 -9.49 4.92
N VAL A 105 -12.15 -10.21 4.06
CA VAL A 105 -11.38 -9.62 2.96
C VAL A 105 -12.31 -8.83 2.05
N ARG A 106 -11.93 -7.58 1.77
CA ARG A 106 -12.61 -6.72 0.80
C ARG A 106 -11.61 -5.95 -0.04
N GLN A 107 -11.90 -5.84 -1.32
CA GLN A 107 -11.22 -4.93 -2.22
C GLN A 107 -11.74 -3.51 -1.98
N VAL A 108 -10.84 -2.57 -1.71
CA VAL A 108 -11.16 -1.16 -1.42
C VAL A 108 -11.10 -0.30 -2.68
N THR A 109 -10.09 -0.51 -3.53
CA THR A 109 -9.96 0.22 -4.79
C THR A 109 -10.30 -0.67 -5.97
N ASN A 110 -10.94 -0.10 -6.99
CA ASN A 110 -11.08 -0.70 -8.31
C ASN A 110 -10.85 0.40 -9.36
N LEU A 111 -9.60 0.85 -9.43
CA LEU A 111 -9.16 1.94 -10.29
C LEU A 111 -8.10 1.40 -11.26
N PRO A 112 -8.02 1.91 -12.49
CA PRO A 112 -7.01 1.45 -13.43
C PRO A 112 -5.60 1.86 -12.97
N GLY A 113 -4.59 1.11 -13.42
CA GLY A 113 -3.19 1.33 -13.10
C GLY A 113 -2.77 0.75 -11.75
N ALA A 114 -1.84 1.44 -11.09
CA ALA A 114 -1.26 0.98 -9.84
C ALA A 114 -1.84 1.75 -8.66
N ASN A 115 -2.55 1.05 -7.77
CA ASN A 115 -3.05 1.57 -6.49
C ASN A 115 -2.34 0.81 -5.36
N TRP A 116 -1.38 1.44 -4.70
CA TRP A 116 -0.40 0.73 -3.87
C TRP A 116 0.13 1.58 -2.70
N ALA A 117 1.06 1.01 -1.93
CA ALA A 117 1.60 1.59 -0.69
C ALA A 117 0.51 2.11 0.27
N PRO A 118 -0.48 1.26 0.64
CA PRO A 118 -1.58 1.73 1.46
C PRO A 118 -1.20 1.84 2.94
N PHE A 119 -1.84 2.76 3.64
CA PHE A 119 -1.70 2.92 5.09
C PHE A 119 -3.01 3.40 5.72
N PHE A 120 -3.35 2.92 6.91
CA PHE A 120 -4.57 3.34 7.59
C PHE A 120 -4.52 4.81 8.01
N HIS A 121 -5.64 5.51 7.78
CA HIS A 121 -5.90 6.77 8.45
C HIS A 121 -6.09 6.54 9.98
N PRO A 122 -5.70 7.49 10.84
CA PRO A 122 -5.84 7.41 12.30
C PRO A 122 -7.19 6.99 12.86
N ASP A 123 -8.26 7.24 12.12
CA ASP A 123 -9.64 6.91 12.52
C ASP A 123 -10.02 5.44 12.28
N GLY A 124 -9.17 4.65 11.62
CA GLY A 124 -9.41 3.25 11.27
C GLY A 124 -10.52 3.01 10.25
N LYS A 125 -11.07 4.07 9.64
CA LYS A 125 -12.20 4.02 8.69
C LYS A 125 -11.81 4.39 7.28
N ARG A 126 -10.61 4.92 7.09
CA ARG A 126 -10.08 5.33 5.80
C ARG A 126 -8.68 4.78 5.61
N VAL A 127 -8.27 4.70 4.36
CA VAL A 127 -6.91 4.33 3.96
C VAL A 127 -6.37 5.38 3.02
N LEU A 128 -5.10 5.74 3.20
CA LEU A 128 -4.33 6.48 2.20
C LEU A 128 -3.63 5.47 1.31
N PHE A 129 -3.44 5.82 0.04
CA PHE A 129 -2.72 5.00 -0.93
C PHE A 129 -2.16 5.88 -2.05
N CYS A 130 -1.17 5.37 -2.76
CA CYS A 130 -0.56 6.00 -3.92
C CYS A 130 -1.24 5.49 -5.20
N SER A 131 -1.56 6.39 -6.14
CA SER A 131 -2.16 5.98 -7.42
C SER A 131 -1.81 6.88 -8.60
N ASN A 132 -1.68 6.25 -9.78
CA ASN A 132 -1.48 6.89 -11.08
C ASN A 132 -2.73 6.82 -11.99
N HIS A 133 -3.88 6.36 -11.50
CA HIS A 133 -5.10 6.18 -12.30
C HIS A 133 -5.49 7.44 -13.10
N HIS A 134 -5.22 8.62 -12.55
CA HIS A 134 -5.56 9.93 -13.12
C HIS A 134 -4.56 10.43 -14.17
N SER A 135 -3.47 9.70 -14.43
CA SER A 135 -2.38 10.13 -15.32
C SER A 135 -1.99 9.10 -16.37
N LEU A 136 -2.77 8.03 -16.52
CA LEU A 136 -2.49 6.94 -17.47
C LEU A 136 -2.45 7.42 -18.92
N ASP A 137 -3.31 8.37 -19.28
CA ASP A 137 -3.34 9.06 -20.59
C ASP A 137 -2.05 9.85 -20.88
N LYS A 138 -1.32 10.23 -19.83
CA LYS A 138 -0.02 10.94 -19.86
C LYS A 138 1.16 9.99 -19.60
N GLY A 139 0.95 8.68 -19.71
CA GLY A 139 1.98 7.65 -19.55
C GLY A 139 2.15 7.14 -18.12
N GLY A 140 1.26 7.47 -17.19
CA GLY A 140 1.13 6.80 -15.89
C GLY A 140 2.30 6.99 -14.92
N ARG A 141 3.15 8.00 -15.15
CA ARG A 141 4.30 8.31 -14.27
C ARG A 141 3.96 9.26 -13.14
N ASN A 142 2.83 9.97 -13.20
CA ASN A 142 2.39 10.85 -12.14
C ASN A 142 1.65 10.03 -11.10
N PHE A 143 2.18 9.99 -9.88
CA PHE A 143 1.56 9.32 -8.75
C PHE A 143 1.22 10.37 -7.71
N ASP A 144 -0.02 10.34 -7.25
CA ASP A 144 -0.49 11.16 -6.15
C ASP A 144 -0.99 10.28 -5.01
N ILE A 145 -1.03 10.84 -3.81
CA ILE A 145 -1.65 10.22 -2.64
C ILE A 145 -3.14 10.51 -2.68
N PHE A 146 -3.92 9.47 -2.50
CA PHE A 146 -5.37 9.49 -2.39
C PHE A 146 -5.78 8.92 -1.04
N MET A 147 -6.98 9.27 -0.60
CA MET A 147 -7.65 8.71 0.56
C MET A 147 -9.01 8.18 0.13
N ILE A 148 -9.41 7.04 0.68
CA ILE A 148 -10.69 6.40 0.39
C ILE A 148 -11.25 5.77 1.67
N ASN A 149 -12.57 5.70 1.80
CA ASN A 149 -13.20 4.94 2.87
C ASN A 149 -12.92 3.45 2.67
N ILE A 150 -12.83 2.72 3.77
CA ILE A 150 -12.58 1.27 3.73
C ILE A 150 -13.69 0.47 3.03
N ASP A 151 -14.87 1.07 2.83
CA ASP A 151 -15.98 0.51 2.04
C ASP A 151 -15.89 0.82 0.53
N GLY A 152 -14.82 1.48 0.09
CA GLY A 152 -14.58 1.87 -1.31
C GLY A 152 -15.24 3.19 -1.72
N THR A 153 -15.94 3.88 -0.82
CA THR A 153 -16.57 5.18 -1.11
C THR A 153 -15.64 6.36 -0.79
N GLY A 154 -16.03 7.57 -1.22
CA GLY A 154 -15.39 8.80 -0.75
C GLY A 154 -13.94 9.01 -1.20
N LEU A 155 -13.58 8.49 -2.38
CA LEU A 155 -12.26 8.72 -2.99
C LEU A 155 -11.96 10.22 -3.07
N ARG A 156 -10.82 10.62 -2.52
CA ARG A 156 -10.35 12.01 -2.47
C ARG A 156 -8.85 12.07 -2.73
N GLN A 157 -8.42 12.98 -3.59
CA GLN A 157 -7.00 13.29 -3.80
C GLN A 157 -6.45 14.15 -2.66
N ILE A 158 -5.23 13.82 -2.19
CA ILE A 158 -4.54 14.49 -1.08
C ILE A 158 -3.38 15.34 -1.58
N THR A 159 -2.58 14.82 -2.50
CA THR A 159 -1.50 15.57 -3.15
C THR A 159 -1.88 15.90 -4.58
N HIS A 160 -1.36 17.01 -5.09
CA HIS A 160 -1.66 17.51 -6.43
C HIS A 160 -0.38 17.91 -7.18
N THR A 161 0.73 17.20 -6.91
CA THR A 161 1.99 17.53 -7.59
C THR A 161 2.00 16.84 -8.95
N GLU A 162 2.61 17.45 -9.96
CA GLU A 162 2.80 16.81 -11.28
C GLU A 162 4.03 15.88 -11.29
N THR A 163 4.32 15.24 -10.15
CA THR A 163 5.54 14.45 -9.93
C THR A 163 5.24 13.06 -9.36
N PHE A 164 5.96 12.62 -8.34
CA PHE A 164 5.75 11.32 -7.72
C PHE A 164 5.60 11.56 -6.24
N ASP A 165 4.42 11.24 -5.70
CA ASP A 165 4.08 11.28 -4.28
C ASP A 165 3.61 9.88 -3.84
N ALA A 166 4.29 9.30 -2.85
CA ALA A 166 4.03 7.91 -2.42
C ALA A 166 4.40 7.65 -0.96
N PHE A 167 4.17 6.40 -0.51
CA PHE A 167 4.52 5.89 0.81
C PHE A 167 3.97 6.74 1.99
N PRO A 168 2.66 7.08 1.99
CA PRO A 168 2.06 7.83 3.09
C PRO A 168 2.06 7.01 4.38
N MET A 169 2.51 7.59 5.49
CA MET A 169 2.35 7.00 6.83
C MET A 169 2.02 8.07 7.86
N PHE A 170 1.06 7.80 8.74
CA PHE A 170 0.78 8.70 9.85
C PHE A 170 1.74 8.46 11.01
N SER A 171 2.18 9.55 11.64
CA SER A 171 2.69 9.57 13.01
C SER A 171 1.71 8.88 13.97
N TYR A 172 2.19 8.31 15.08
CA TYR A 172 1.36 7.54 16.01
C TYR A 172 0.21 8.37 16.62
N ASP A 173 0.44 9.66 16.91
CA ASP A 173 -0.61 10.55 17.43
C ASP A 173 -1.59 11.04 16.35
N GLY A 174 -1.26 10.85 15.06
CA GLY A 174 -2.11 11.18 13.92
C GLY A 174 -2.08 12.63 13.50
N LYS A 175 -1.16 13.43 14.06
CA LYS A 175 -1.07 14.87 13.75
C LYS A 175 -0.21 15.15 12.54
N GLN A 176 0.64 14.23 12.14
CA GLN A 176 1.57 14.40 11.02
C GLN A 176 1.50 13.22 10.05
N LEU A 177 1.66 13.54 8.77
CA LEU A 177 1.80 12.59 7.67
C LEU A 177 3.24 12.68 7.14
N VAL A 178 3.94 11.55 7.11
CA VAL A 178 5.18 11.40 6.35
C VAL A 178 4.86 10.82 4.97
N PHE A 179 5.53 11.30 3.93
CA PHE A 179 5.42 10.75 2.58
C PHE A 179 6.69 11.06 1.78
N CYS A 180 6.90 10.31 0.71
CA CYS A 180 8.00 10.52 -0.22
C CYS A 180 7.53 11.35 -1.42
N SER A 181 8.35 12.29 -1.86
CA SER A 181 8.03 13.13 -3.02
C SER A 181 9.23 13.55 -3.85
N ASN A 182 8.98 13.77 -5.15
CA ASN A 182 9.94 14.35 -6.10
C ASN A 182 9.68 15.86 -6.36
N ARG A 183 8.79 16.52 -5.59
CA ARG A 183 8.34 17.92 -5.83
C ARG A 183 9.44 18.98 -5.86
N ASN A 184 10.60 18.70 -5.26
CA ASN A 184 11.76 19.61 -5.24
C ASN A 184 12.96 19.08 -6.04
N ALA A 185 12.82 17.94 -6.73
CA ALA A 185 13.86 17.40 -7.58
C ALA A 185 13.80 18.06 -8.96
N GLN A 186 14.86 18.78 -9.34
CA GLN A 186 15.06 19.10 -10.76
C GLN A 186 15.28 17.76 -11.48
N ARG A 187 14.50 17.46 -12.54
CA ARG A 187 14.61 16.20 -13.32
C ARG A 187 16.02 15.92 -13.89
N THR A 188 16.95 16.85 -13.71
CA THR A 188 18.37 16.79 -14.05
C THR A 188 19.18 17.51 -12.96
N PRO A 189 20.26 16.93 -12.40
CA PRO A 189 20.83 15.62 -12.74
C PRO A 189 20.21 14.44 -11.97
N THR A 190 19.36 14.67 -10.97
CA THR A 190 18.87 13.59 -10.09
C THR A 190 17.36 13.41 -10.16
N ARG A 191 16.89 12.18 -9.93
CA ARG A 191 15.47 11.86 -9.69
C ARG A 191 15.25 11.69 -8.20
N ASP A 192 15.67 12.68 -7.42
CA ASP A 192 15.67 12.55 -5.97
C ASP A 192 14.25 12.36 -5.45
N THR A 193 14.09 11.33 -4.63
CA THR A 193 12.90 11.12 -3.83
C THR A 193 13.25 11.54 -2.41
N ASN A 194 12.66 12.64 -1.95
CA ASN A 194 12.86 13.16 -0.62
C ASN A 194 11.71 12.74 0.31
N VAL A 195 11.99 12.66 1.61
CA VAL A 195 10.99 12.40 2.65
C VAL A 195 10.49 13.73 3.17
N PHE A 196 9.18 13.93 3.18
CA PHE A 196 8.51 15.11 3.69
C PHE A 196 7.65 14.74 4.89
N VAL A 197 7.58 15.64 5.87
CA VAL A 197 6.66 15.56 6.99
C VAL A 197 5.76 16.79 6.94
N ALA A 198 4.46 16.58 7.00
CA ALA A 198 3.46 17.64 6.98
C ALA A 198 2.48 17.46 8.14
N ASP A 199 2.01 18.57 8.70
CA ASP A 199 0.92 18.56 9.66
C ASP A 199 -0.39 18.17 8.94
N TRP A 200 -1.14 17.25 9.54
CA TRP A 200 -2.42 16.80 9.04
C TRP A 200 -3.54 17.72 9.51
N VAL A 201 -4.31 18.23 8.56
CA VAL A 201 -5.53 19.01 8.82
C VAL A 201 -6.70 18.29 8.19
N GLU A 202 -7.53 17.66 9.02
CA GLU A 202 -8.65 16.83 8.61
C GLU A 202 -9.63 17.57 7.67
N THR A 203 -9.95 18.81 8.04
CA THR A 203 -10.86 19.69 7.29
C THR A 203 -10.18 21.04 7.09
N PRO A 204 -9.34 21.19 6.06
CA PRO A 204 -8.63 22.44 5.83
C PRO A 204 -9.61 23.52 5.39
N ALA A 205 -9.50 24.72 5.97
CA ALA A 205 -10.40 25.85 5.68
C ALA A 205 -10.28 26.35 4.22
N ARG A 206 -9.16 26.04 3.56
CA ARG A 206 -8.91 26.26 2.13
C ARG A 206 -7.94 25.19 1.64
N MET A 207 -8.18 24.65 0.45
CA MET A 207 -7.19 23.80 -0.24
C MET A 207 -6.10 24.74 -0.76
N ASP A 208 -4.96 24.79 -0.07
CA ASP A 208 -3.81 25.57 -0.54
C ASP A 208 -3.06 24.79 -1.61
N SER A 209 -3.52 24.89 -2.85
CA SER A 209 -2.83 24.33 -4.02
C SER A 209 -1.53 25.07 -4.37
N SER A 210 -1.21 26.16 -3.63
CA SER A 210 0.00 26.97 -3.80
C SER A 210 1.07 26.71 -2.74
N PHE A 211 0.91 25.71 -1.86
CA PHE A 211 1.91 25.39 -0.85
C PHE A 211 3.22 24.93 -1.50
N ILE A 212 4.19 25.85 -1.55
CA ILE A 212 5.58 25.58 -1.89
C ILE A 212 6.31 25.43 -0.55
N SER A 213 6.84 24.24 -0.26
CA SER A 213 7.66 24.04 0.95
C SER A 213 8.84 25.01 0.89
N TRP A 214 9.06 25.79 1.95
CA TRP A 214 10.19 26.72 2.05
C TRP A 214 11.51 25.98 1.77
N LYS A 215 12.36 26.60 0.94
CA LYS A 215 13.71 26.12 0.59
C LYS A 215 14.64 26.11 1.80
#